data_AF-A0A9Y2MT97-F1
#
_entry.id   AF-A0A9Y2MT97-F1
#
_cell.length_a   1.000
_cell.length_b   1.000
_cell.length_c   1.000
_cell.angle_alpha   90.00
_cell.angle_beta   90.00
_cell.angle_gamma   90.00
#
_symmetry.space_group_name_H-M   'P 1'
#
loop_
_entity.id
_entity.type
_entity.pdbx_description
1 polymer ?
#
loop_
_entity_poly.entity_id
_entity_poly.type
_entity_poly.pdbx_seq_one_letter_code
_entity_poly.pdbx_strand_id
1 'polypeptide(L)'
;MAHRRFSENLRTLARAEQAVAHFTASIDSWGRADALELQALVMGDLGDPDAATARLRAALELSGGRDEQTTARLRAEIAVTERSARGGPRQ
;
A
#
# COMPACT_ATOMS: atom_id res chain seq x y z
N MET A 1 -7.44 16.86 -15.54
CA MET A 1 -7.76 16.18 -14.26
C MET A 1 -6.58 15.41 -13.66
N ALA A 2 -5.58 14.97 -14.44
CA ALA A 2 -4.41 14.22 -13.95
C ALA A 2 -3.59 14.96 -12.87
N HIS A 3 -3.33 16.27 -13.03
CA HIS A 3 -2.57 17.04 -12.03
C HIS A 3 -3.25 17.14 -10.66
N ARG A 4 -4.58 17.20 -10.62
CA ARG A 4 -5.33 17.23 -9.35
C ARG A 4 -5.18 15.91 -8.59
N ARG A 5 -5.38 14.78 -9.29
CA ARG A 5 -5.20 13.45 -8.71
C ARG A 5 -3.76 13.20 -8.28
N PHE A 6 -2.78 13.60 -9.08
CA PHE A 6 -1.38 13.51 -8.72
C PHE A 6 -1.04 14.30 -7.45
N SER A 7 -1.52 15.54 -7.35
CA SER A 7 -1.32 16.36 -6.14
C SER A 7 -2.05 15.79 -4.92
N GLU A 8 -3.23 15.20 -5.10
CA GLU A 8 -3.97 14.53 -4.02
C GLU A 8 -3.20 13.29 -3.56
N ASN A 9 -2.67 12.49 -4.48
CA ASN A 9 -1.86 11.31 -4.19
C ASN A 9 -0.60 11.66 -3.40
N LEU A 10 0.15 12.70 -3.79
CA LEU A 10 1.31 13.14 -3.02
C LEU A 10 0.96 13.55 -1.57
N ARG A 11 -0.18 14.21 -1.38
CA ARG A 11 -0.66 14.58 -0.02
C ARG A 11 -1.06 13.35 0.78
N THR A 12 -1.74 12.40 0.15
CA THR A 12 -2.13 11.14 0.78
C THR A 12 -0.90 10.32 1.16
N LEU A 13 0.13 10.26 0.30
CA LEU A 13 1.38 9.56 0.59
C LEU A 13 2.06 10.15 1.84
N ALA A 14 2.22 11.48 1.90
CA ALA A 14 2.84 12.15 3.04
C ALA A 14 2.08 11.89 4.34
N ARG A 15 0.74 11.87 4.30
CA ARG A 15 -0.09 11.55 5.47
C ARG A 15 0.03 10.09 5.88
N ALA A 16 0.10 9.17 4.92
CA ALA A 16 0.26 7.76 5.20
C ALA A 16 1.66 7.47 5.79
N GLU A 17 2.71 8.16 5.35
CA GLU A 17 4.04 8.13 5.98
C GLU A 17 4.01 8.60 7.44
N GLN A 18 3.31 9.70 7.71
CA GLN A 18 3.10 10.19 9.08
C GLN A 18 2.32 9.19 9.93
N ALA A 19 1.27 8.57 9.37
CA ALA A 19 0.48 7.56 10.06
C ALA A 19 1.31 6.31 10.41
N VAL A 20 2.14 5.81 9.47
CA VAL A 20 3.06 4.70 9.74
C VAL A 20 4.00 5.04 10.89
N ALA A 21 4.60 6.24 10.91
CA ALA A 21 5.47 6.68 11.99
C ALA A 21 4.73 6.74 13.34
N HIS A 22 3.51 7.28 13.35
CA HIS A 22 2.68 7.38 14.54
C HIS A 22 2.30 6.01 15.10
N PHE A 23 1.79 5.10 14.26
CA PHE A 23 1.39 3.76 14.69
C PHE A 23 2.57 2.87 15.07
N THR A 24 3.74 3.10 14.46
CA THR A 24 4.98 2.46 14.89
C THR A 24 5.36 2.91 16.31
N ALA A 25 5.21 4.20 16.62
CA ALA A 25 5.46 4.72 17.96
C ALA A 25 4.43 4.23 19.00
N SER A 26 3.19 3.98 18.59
CA SER A 26 2.13 3.47 19.47
C SER A 26 2.07 1.93 19.57
N ILE A 27 2.95 1.20 18.86
CA ILE A 27 2.95 -0.27 18.77
C ILE A 27 1.59 -0.82 18.28
N ASP A 28 0.86 -0.03 17.49
CA ASP A 28 -0.40 -0.44 16.89
C ASP A 28 -0.14 -1.13 15.55
N SER A 29 -0.16 -2.45 15.55
CA SER A 29 0.06 -3.25 14.35
C SER A 29 -1.04 -3.10 13.30
N TRP A 30 -2.29 -2.83 13.72
CA TRP A 30 -3.44 -2.69 12.83
C TRP A 30 -3.40 -1.33 12.12
N GLY A 31 -3.27 -0.25 12.90
CA GLY A 31 -3.11 1.08 12.33
C GLY A 31 -1.88 1.17 11.41
N ARG A 32 -0.80 0.47 11.76
CA ARG A 32 0.38 0.38 10.90
C ARG A 32 0.11 -0.38 9.59
N ALA A 33 -0.64 -1.49 9.64
CA ALA A 33 -1.01 -2.23 8.44
C ALA A 33 -1.89 -1.37 7.51
N ASP A 34 -2.94 -0.72 8.05
CA ASP A 34 -3.82 0.17 7.27
C ASP A 34 -3.04 1.32 6.61
N ALA A 35 -2.11 1.93 7.35
CA ALA A 35 -1.27 3.00 6.82
C ALA A 35 -0.34 2.52 5.71
N LEU A 36 0.21 1.30 5.80
CA LEU A 36 1.02 0.68 4.75
C LEU A 36 0.20 0.35 3.51
N GLU A 37 -1.04 -0.09 3.67
CA GLU A 37 -1.96 -0.30 2.53
C GLU A 37 -2.26 1.00 1.79
N LEU A 38 -2.53 2.08 2.52
CA LEU A 38 -2.74 3.40 1.91
C LEU A 38 -1.51 3.88 1.13
N GLN A 39 -0.30 3.60 1.64
CA GLN A 39 0.92 3.89 0.88
C GLN A 39 0.99 3.05 -0.40
N ALA A 40 0.65 1.76 -0.32
CA ALA A 40 0.68 0.89 -1.48
C ALA A 40 -0.25 1.35 -2.60
N LEU A 41 -1.49 1.69 -2.26
CA LEU A 41 -2.48 2.17 -3.21
C LEU A 41 -1.99 3.44 -3.92
N VAL A 42 -1.47 4.39 -3.14
CA VAL A 42 -0.97 5.65 -3.68
C VAL A 42 0.29 5.43 -4.54
N MET A 43 1.19 4.54 -4.15
CA MET A 43 2.37 4.19 -4.94
C MET A 43 1.99 3.53 -6.27
N GLY A 44 0.99 2.65 -6.26
CA GLY A 44 0.43 2.06 -7.48
C GLY A 44 -0.13 3.12 -8.43
N ASP A 45 -0.90 4.08 -7.90
CA ASP A 45 -1.44 5.19 -8.68
C ASP A 45 -0.35 6.16 -9.20
N LEU A 46 0.77 6.27 -8.49
CA LEU A 46 1.94 7.05 -8.92
C LEU A 46 2.82 6.30 -9.93
N GLY A 47 2.50 5.05 -10.25
CA GLY A 47 3.22 4.23 -11.22
C GLY A 47 4.42 3.48 -10.66
N ASP A 48 4.48 3.27 -9.34
CA ASP A 48 5.50 2.47 -8.66
C ASP A 48 4.88 1.19 -8.06
N PRO A 49 4.54 0.20 -8.89
CA PRO A 49 3.91 -1.03 -8.44
C PRO A 49 4.86 -1.94 -7.63
N ASP A 50 6.18 -1.77 -7.78
CA ASP A 50 7.18 -2.52 -7.01
C ASP A 50 7.21 -2.02 -5.56
N ALA A 51 7.24 -0.69 -5.35
CA ALA A 51 7.13 -0.12 -4.01
C ALA A 51 5.75 -0.42 -3.40
N ALA A 52 4.68 -0.36 -4.18
CA ALA A 52 3.34 -0.75 -3.73
C ALA A 52 3.30 -2.19 -3.21
N THR A 53 3.87 -3.12 -3.97
CA THR A 53 3.97 -4.54 -3.58
C THR A 53 4.75 -4.71 -2.29
N ALA A 54 5.86 -3.99 -2.13
CA ALA A 54 6.67 -4.05 -0.90
C ALA A 54 5.87 -3.59 0.34
N ARG A 55 5.06 -2.54 0.21
CA ARG A 55 4.21 -2.05 1.32
C ARG A 55 3.07 -3.02 1.67
N LEU A 56 2.43 -3.64 0.67
CA LEU A 56 1.40 -4.65 0.92
C LEU A 56 1.96 -5.90 1.62
N ARG A 57 3.19 -6.31 1.28
CA ARG A 57 3.86 -7.43 1.97
C ARG A 57 4.15 -7.08 3.44
N ALA A 58 4.61 -5.86 3.70
CA ALA A 58 4.81 -5.39 5.08
C ALA A 58 3.49 -5.31 5.87
N ALA A 59 2.40 -4.86 5.24
CA ALA A 59 1.06 -4.89 5.86
C ALA A 59 0.60 -6.33 6.17
N LEU A 60 0.84 -7.26 5.24
CA LEU A 60 0.53 -8.68 5.40
C LEU A 60 1.28 -9.30 6.57
N GLU A 61 2.58 -9.04 6.71
CA GLU A 61 3.38 -9.50 7.84
C GLU A 61 2.84 -8.99 9.19
N LEU A 62 2.40 -7.73 9.24
CA LEU A 62 1.84 -7.12 10.45
C LEU A 62 0.43 -7.64 10.80
N SER A 63 -0.38 -7.97 9.79
CA SER A 63 -1.72 -8.55 10.00
C SER A 63 -1.68 -9.98 10.57
N GLY A 64 -0.53 -10.67 10.43
CA GLY A 64 -0.14 -11.80 11.29
C GLY A 64 -1.14 -12.94 11.40
N GLY A 65 -1.94 -13.22 10.36
CA GLY A 65 -2.81 -14.40 10.28
C GLY A 65 -3.94 -14.48 11.31
N ARG A 66 -4.23 -13.40 12.06
CA ARG A 66 -5.38 -13.36 13.00
C ARG A 66 -6.70 -13.01 12.32
N ASP A 67 -6.63 -12.34 11.18
CA ASP A 67 -7.78 -12.11 10.32
C ASP A 67 -7.51 -12.67 8.92
N GLU A 68 -8.17 -13.79 8.64
CA GLU A 68 -8.08 -14.50 7.37
C GLU A 68 -8.64 -13.65 6.22
N GLN A 69 -9.63 -12.79 6.49
CA GLN A 69 -10.22 -11.92 5.49
C GLN A 69 -9.24 -10.84 5.05
N THR A 70 -8.60 -10.12 5.98
CA THR A 70 -7.56 -9.14 5.68
C THR A 70 -6.36 -9.80 4.98
N THR A 71 -5.94 -10.97 5.45
CA THR A 71 -4.86 -11.75 4.84
C THR A 71 -5.17 -12.11 3.38
N ALA A 72 -6.39 -12.60 3.10
CA ALA A 72 -6.81 -12.99 1.77
C ALA A 72 -6.91 -11.77 0.84
N ARG A 73 -7.46 -10.65 1.33
CA ARG A 73 -7.54 -9.40 0.58
C ARG A 73 -6.14 -8.88 0.21
N LEU A 74 -5.22 -8.79 1.17
CA LEU A 74 -3.85 -8.34 0.94
C LEU A 74 -3.11 -9.20 -0.09
N ARG A 75 -3.29 -10.52 -0.04
CA ARG A 75 -2.72 -11.43 -1.04
C ARG A 75 -3.30 -11.21 -2.44
N ALA A 76 -4.62 -11.01 -2.54
CA ALA A 76 -5.27 -10.72 -3.80
C ALA A 76 -4.76 -9.40 -4.39
N GLU A 77 -4.58 -8.39 -3.55
CA GLU A 77 -4.09 -7.07 -3.94
C GLU A 77 -2.63 -7.12 -4.40
N ILE A 78 -1.77 -7.84 -3.69
CA ILE A 78 -0.39 -8.13 -4.14
C ILE A 78 -0.39 -8.77 -5.53
N ALA A 79 -1.23 -9.79 -5.75
CA ALA A 79 -1.29 -10.48 -7.03
C ALA A 79 -1.78 -9.57 -8.18
N VAL A 80 -2.68 -8.62 -7.89
CA VAL A 80 -3.12 -7.62 -8.87
C VAL A 80 -1.99 -6.65 -9.18
N THR A 81 -1.35 -6.08 -8.16
CA THR A 81 -0.25 -5.12 -8.32
C THR A 81 0.94 -5.71 -9.08
N GLU A 82 1.32 -6.96 -8.77
CA GLU A 82 2.38 -7.68 -9.49
C GLU A 82 2.02 -8.02 -10.94
N ARG A 83 0.73 -8.21 -11.26
CA ARG A 83 0.28 -8.39 -12.65
C ARG A 83 0.34 -7.07 -13.41
N SER A 84 -0.06 -5.97 -12.77
CA SER A 84 0.05 -4.63 -13.35
C SER A 84 1.50 -4.24 -13.62
N ALA A 85 2.43 -4.59 -12.73
CA ALA A 85 3.88 -4.40 -12.95
C ALA A 85 4.40 -5.19 -14.16
N ARG A 86 3.97 -6.45 -14.30
CA ARG A 86 4.39 -7.35 -15.40
C ARG A 86 3.68 -7.07 -16.74
N GLY A 87 2.58 -6.32 -16.72
CA GLY A 87 1.76 -5.95 -17.88
C GLY A 87 2.12 -4.61 -18.52
N GLY A 88 3.15 -3.90 -18.04
CA GLY A 88 3.66 -2.66 -18.65
C GLY A 88 4.09 -2.88 -20.12
N PRO A 89 3.93 -1.86 -20.99
CA PRO A 89 3.63 -2.03 -22.40
C PRO A 89 4.74 -2.77 -23.15
N ARG A 90 4.34 -3.77 -23.96
CA ARG A 90 5.12 -4.14 -25.15
C ARG A 90 5.19 -2.89 -26.03
N GLN A 91 6.35 -2.23 -26.02
CA GLN A 91 6.72 -1.32 -27.11
C GLN A 91 6.95 -2.13 -28.38
#